data_AF-A0A813UK86-F1
#
_entry.id   AF-A0A813UK86-F1
#
_cell.length_a   1.000
_cell.length_b   1.000
_cell.length_c   1.000
_cell.angle_alpha   90.00
_cell.angle_beta   90.00
_cell.angle_gamma   90.00
#
_symmetry.space_group_name_H-M   'P 1'
#
loop_
_entity.id
_entity.type
_entity.pdbx_description
1 polymer ?
#
loop_
_entity_poly.entity_id
_entity_poly.type
_entity_poly.pdbx_seq_one_letter_code
_entity_poly.pdbx_strand_id
1 'polypeptide(L)'
;MRIKFNLSATFFLMIVPNLCVLETIQWIYDSNNHLHWAFDCDFNENNLKNIQIQGEDCGPACASTPLCTHFTWSDYNSGTCWMKQGKVSKDNVVLKPNSGLVCGVMVKKDDNTTSSGMFWGVNYDAMHNNEYPLHGGSVNTEALRQAIDRDFSQISKYFNHVRTFYSSFYNIPVTPSAAKHGVKLYLGVYMTNENWYKDQVDAAVEAVRKYPGTVSAVLVGNENLRPNGPYSAEDIISRVNNIRSRIKTETGMNIAVGTVQRINEWLNQDITSDTFRLASACDIIGVNIYPFFGNYDYSNPIRPLDEQWNAMISRYGSEKIRLTETGFPTSGGYSPSGVQANLQTAINYFREVTQWKPRGKGPAFWFAFHDRRADDNSVPGEYEKHFGLVNSDGSIKTNGFPPLLN
;
A
#
# COMPACT_ATOMS: atom_id res chain seq x y z
N MET A 1 -33.13 64.75 21.55
CA MET A 1 -31.96 65.65 21.37
C MET A 1 -30.70 64.81 21.63
N ARG A 2 -30.04 64.30 20.58
CA ARG A 2 -28.86 63.42 20.70
C ARG A 2 -27.59 64.27 20.68
N ILE A 3 -26.80 64.17 21.75
CA ILE A 3 -25.49 64.81 21.92
C ILE A 3 -24.44 63.90 21.29
N LYS A 4 -23.62 64.43 20.36
CA LYS A 4 -22.44 63.78 19.79
C LYS A 4 -21.19 64.29 20.51
N PHE A 5 -20.34 63.38 20.97
CA PHE A 5 -18.99 63.66 21.45
C PHE A 5 -17.96 63.47 20.31
N ASN A 6 -16.96 64.34 20.30
CA ASN A 6 -15.78 64.36 19.44
C ASN A 6 -14.66 63.50 20.06
N LEU A 7 -13.89 62.77 19.24
CA LEU A 7 -12.50 62.45 19.57
C LEU A 7 -11.63 62.43 18.31
N SER A 8 -10.50 63.13 18.42
CA SER A 8 -9.45 63.35 17.41
C SER A 8 -8.54 62.12 17.29
N ALA A 9 -8.12 61.77 16.07
CA ALA A 9 -7.14 60.71 15.80
C ALA A 9 -5.89 61.31 15.14
N THR A 10 -4.76 61.19 15.83
CA THR A 10 -3.42 61.60 15.38
C THR A 10 -2.83 60.51 14.48
N PHE A 11 -2.50 60.85 13.22
CA PHE A 11 -1.82 59.95 12.28
C PHE A 11 -0.29 59.99 12.50
N PHE A 12 0.31 58.86 12.87
CA PHE A 12 1.76 58.65 12.81
C PHE A 12 2.14 58.17 11.40
N LEU A 13 2.92 58.97 10.68
CA LEU A 13 3.50 58.60 9.39
C LEU A 13 4.76 57.76 9.64
N MET A 14 4.66 56.43 9.58
CA MET A 14 5.84 55.55 9.53
C MET A 14 6.33 55.47 8.09
N ILE A 15 7.52 56.02 7.85
CA ILE A 15 8.28 55.83 6.62
C ILE A 15 8.77 54.37 6.64
N VAL A 16 8.18 53.51 5.82
CA VAL A 16 8.69 52.16 5.58
C VAL A 16 9.87 52.30 4.60
N PRO A 17 11.10 51.89 4.97
CA PRO A 17 12.21 51.92 4.04
C PRO A 17 11.97 50.89 2.93
N ASN A 18 12.28 51.31 1.71
CA ASN A 18 12.30 50.55 0.46
C ASN A 18 12.61 49.06 0.70
N LEU A 19 11.58 48.20 0.67
CA LEU A 19 11.79 46.77 0.59
C LEU A 19 12.34 46.48 -0.81
N CYS A 20 13.60 46.06 -0.85
CA CYS A 20 14.17 45.36 -2.00
C CYS A 20 13.25 44.17 -2.30
N VAL A 21 12.45 44.26 -3.36
CA VAL A 21 11.66 43.11 -3.83
C VAL A 21 12.67 42.15 -4.43
N LEU A 22 12.97 41.07 -3.72
CA LEU A 22 13.62 39.92 -4.33
C LEU A 22 12.74 39.46 -5.49
N GLU A 23 13.21 39.61 -6.72
CA GLU A 23 12.55 39.05 -7.90
C GLU A 23 12.51 37.52 -7.76
N THR A 24 11.39 37.02 -7.25
CA THR A 24 11.11 35.59 -7.22
C THR A 24 10.60 35.16 -8.60
N ILE A 25 11.16 34.10 -9.19
CA ILE A 25 10.61 33.51 -10.41
C ILE A 25 9.13 33.20 -10.23
N GLN A 26 8.32 33.66 -11.19
CA GLN A 26 6.92 33.27 -11.30
C GLN A 26 6.82 31.98 -12.12
N TRP A 27 6.67 30.85 -11.43
CA TRP A 27 6.48 29.56 -12.07
C TRP A 27 5.04 29.36 -12.55
N ILE A 28 4.87 29.04 -13.82
CA ILE A 28 3.61 28.61 -14.43
C ILE A 28 3.59 27.07 -14.43
N TYR A 29 2.46 26.48 -14.05
CA TYR A 29 2.27 25.03 -14.11
C TYR A 29 1.51 24.65 -15.38
N ASP A 30 2.09 23.75 -16.17
CA ASP A 30 1.43 23.11 -17.31
C ASP A 30 0.96 21.72 -16.88
N SER A 31 -0.35 21.59 -16.69
CA SER A 31 -0.97 20.34 -16.26
C SER A 31 -0.98 19.26 -17.35
N ASN A 32 -0.94 19.62 -18.63
CA ASN A 32 -0.97 18.65 -19.72
C ASN A 32 0.37 17.93 -19.82
N ASN A 33 1.46 18.67 -19.66
CA ASN A 33 2.82 18.16 -19.79
C ASN A 33 3.52 17.90 -18.45
N HIS A 34 2.83 18.09 -17.32
CA HIS A 34 3.33 17.83 -15.96
C HIS A 34 4.69 18.50 -15.69
N LEU A 35 4.76 19.81 -15.90
CA LEU A 35 5.98 20.58 -15.72
C LEU A 35 5.70 21.98 -15.17
N HIS A 36 6.72 22.58 -14.57
CA HIS A 36 6.72 24.01 -14.30
C HIS A 36 7.67 24.73 -15.23
N TRP A 37 7.28 25.91 -15.72
CA TRP A 37 8.12 26.73 -16.57
C TRP A 37 8.04 28.20 -16.16
N ALA A 38 9.04 28.99 -16.58
CA ALA A 38 9.10 30.42 -16.33
C ALA A 38 9.96 31.13 -17.39
N PHE A 39 9.77 32.44 -17.51
CA PHE A 39 10.63 33.31 -18.30
C PHE A 39 11.89 33.70 -17.53
N ASP A 40 12.90 34.15 -18.27
CA ASP A 40 14.13 34.77 -17.78
C ASP A 40 14.88 33.89 -16.78
N CYS A 41 14.99 32.61 -17.11
CA CYS A 41 15.64 31.62 -16.27
C CYS A 41 16.38 30.57 -17.08
N ASP A 42 17.30 29.88 -16.41
CA ASP A 42 18.08 28.78 -16.96
C ASP A 42 18.43 27.77 -15.86
N PHE A 43 18.98 26.62 -16.25
CA PHE A 43 19.58 25.64 -15.37
C PHE A 43 21.02 25.38 -15.80
N ASN A 44 21.89 25.10 -14.83
CA ASN A 44 23.29 24.77 -15.11
C ASN A 44 23.41 23.62 -16.12
N GLU A 45 24.46 23.66 -16.93
CA GLU A 45 24.58 22.80 -18.11
C GLU A 45 24.60 21.30 -17.79
N ASN A 46 23.67 20.56 -18.39
CA ASN A 46 23.65 19.09 -18.50
C ASN A 46 22.80 18.64 -19.69
N ASN A 47 23.13 19.15 -20.87
CA ASN A 47 22.33 18.97 -22.08
C ASN A 47 22.30 17.49 -22.51
N LEU A 48 21.10 16.93 -22.59
CA LEU A 48 20.80 15.61 -23.13
C LEU A 48 20.72 15.66 -24.66
N LYS A 49 19.96 16.62 -25.19
CA LYS A 49 19.68 16.81 -26.61
C LYS A 49 19.22 18.24 -26.87
N ASN A 50 19.47 18.77 -28.07
CA ASN A 50 18.84 20.00 -28.53
C ASN A 50 18.07 19.79 -29.83
N ILE A 51 17.02 20.59 -30.01
CA ILE A 51 16.19 20.61 -31.23
C ILE A 51 15.77 22.06 -31.54
N GLN A 52 15.62 22.39 -32.82
CA GLN A 52 15.07 23.67 -33.25
C GLN A 52 13.54 23.59 -33.21
N ILE A 53 12.89 24.42 -32.38
CA ILE A 53 11.44 24.38 -32.14
C ILE A 53 10.95 25.68 -31.51
N GLN A 54 9.64 25.95 -31.56
CA GLN A 54 9.04 27.11 -30.88
C GLN A 54 9.07 26.94 -29.35
N GLY A 55 9.08 28.06 -28.63
CA GLY A 55 9.23 28.06 -27.17
C GLY A 55 8.15 27.24 -26.46
N GLU A 56 6.90 27.38 -26.91
CA GLU A 56 5.72 26.65 -26.39
C GLU A 56 5.82 25.13 -26.51
N ASP A 57 6.56 24.63 -27.50
CA ASP A 57 6.71 23.21 -27.76
C ASP A 57 7.91 22.58 -27.01
N CYS A 58 8.79 23.38 -26.40
CA CYS A 58 9.98 22.86 -25.72
C CYS A 58 9.64 22.04 -24.48
N GLY A 59 8.60 22.44 -23.73
CA GLY A 59 8.06 21.67 -22.61
C GLY A 59 7.51 20.30 -23.02
N PRO A 60 6.54 20.22 -23.95
CA PRO A 60 6.07 18.96 -24.54
C PRO A 60 7.20 18.08 -25.11
N ALA A 61 8.18 18.68 -25.77
CA ALA A 61 9.34 17.95 -26.30
C ALA A 61 10.19 17.32 -25.20
N CYS A 62 10.45 18.04 -24.10
CA CYS A 62 11.13 17.47 -22.94
C CYS A 62 10.27 16.38 -22.29
N ALA A 63 8.97 16.60 -22.09
CA ALA A 63 8.06 15.64 -21.49
C ALA A 63 7.99 14.30 -22.25
N SER A 64 8.10 14.33 -23.58
CA SER A 64 8.12 13.15 -24.44
C SER A 64 9.50 12.53 -24.67
N THR A 65 10.57 13.18 -24.19
CA THR A 65 11.95 12.71 -24.38
C THR A 65 12.41 11.91 -23.15
N PRO A 66 12.73 10.61 -23.29
CA PRO A 66 13.24 9.80 -22.18
C PRO A 66 14.46 10.46 -21.52
N LEU A 67 14.50 10.43 -20.19
CA LEU A 67 15.54 11.02 -19.34
C LEU A 67 15.57 12.56 -19.27
N CYS A 68 14.72 13.27 -20.01
CA CYS A 68 14.64 14.72 -19.86
C CYS A 68 14.01 15.06 -18.51
N THR A 69 14.73 15.83 -17.69
CA THR A 69 14.25 16.27 -16.37
C THR A 69 13.98 17.76 -16.32
N HIS A 70 14.55 18.52 -17.24
CA HIS A 70 14.38 19.97 -17.36
C HIS A 70 14.86 20.44 -18.72
N PHE A 71 14.55 21.69 -19.06
CA PHE A 71 14.92 22.29 -20.33
C PHE A 71 15.18 23.79 -20.18
N THR A 72 15.85 24.34 -21.18
CA THR A 72 15.87 25.79 -21.44
C THR A 72 15.64 26.01 -22.93
N TRP A 73 14.75 26.91 -23.28
CA TRP A 73 14.57 27.41 -24.63
C TRP A 73 15.23 28.78 -24.77
N SER A 74 15.85 29.01 -25.92
CA SER A 74 16.51 30.27 -26.29
C SER A 74 16.19 30.63 -27.74
N ASP A 75 16.31 31.91 -28.09
CA ASP A 75 16.18 32.42 -29.47
C ASP A 75 17.33 32.01 -30.41
N TYR A 76 18.36 31.35 -29.89
CA TYR A 76 19.45 30.77 -30.66
C TYR A 76 18.93 29.96 -31.86
N ASN A 77 19.47 30.20 -33.05
CA ASN A 77 19.06 29.60 -34.31
C ASN A 77 17.53 29.65 -34.57
N SER A 78 16.92 30.81 -34.32
CA SER A 78 15.47 31.02 -34.50
C SER A 78 14.60 30.13 -33.59
N GLY A 79 15.13 29.75 -32.42
CA GLY A 79 14.44 28.95 -31.41
C GLY A 79 15.06 27.58 -31.23
N THR A 80 15.80 27.39 -30.14
CA THR A 80 16.42 26.12 -29.78
C THR A 80 15.98 25.69 -28.39
N CYS A 81 15.45 24.47 -28.29
CA CYS A 81 15.13 23.80 -27.04
C CYS A 81 16.31 22.94 -26.60
N TRP A 82 16.94 23.30 -25.48
CA TRP A 82 18.02 22.57 -24.83
C TRP A 82 17.44 21.67 -23.74
N MET A 83 17.14 20.42 -24.09
CA MET A 83 16.67 19.40 -23.16
C MET A 83 17.84 18.88 -22.34
N LYS A 84 17.64 18.77 -21.03
CA LYS A 84 18.67 18.45 -20.04
C LYS A 84 18.23 17.28 -19.16
N GLN A 85 19.20 16.61 -18.55
CA GLN A 85 18.95 15.47 -17.65
C GLN A 85 19.58 15.67 -16.27
N GLY A 86 19.32 14.74 -15.35
CA GLY A 86 19.90 14.76 -14.00
C GLY A 86 18.96 15.32 -12.93
N LYS A 87 19.41 15.27 -11.67
CA LYS A 87 18.60 15.63 -10.50
C LYS A 87 18.55 17.16 -10.34
N VAL A 88 17.39 17.74 -10.60
CA VAL A 88 17.13 19.19 -10.47
C VAL A 88 15.78 19.44 -9.79
N SER A 89 15.59 20.62 -9.21
CA SER A 89 14.31 21.19 -8.72
C SER A 89 14.23 22.67 -9.10
N LYS A 90 13.10 23.31 -8.77
CA LYS A 90 12.95 24.77 -8.91
C LYS A 90 14.02 25.57 -8.16
N ASP A 91 14.58 25.01 -7.08
CA ASP A 91 15.60 25.69 -6.25
C ASP A 91 16.98 25.73 -6.93
N ASN A 92 17.17 24.93 -7.99
CA ASN A 92 18.40 24.90 -8.76
C ASN A 92 18.39 25.87 -9.96
N VAL A 93 17.32 26.66 -10.11
CA VAL A 93 17.18 27.60 -11.20
C VAL A 93 18.16 28.76 -11.07
N VAL A 94 18.68 29.22 -12.18
CA VAL A 94 19.52 30.41 -12.29
C VAL A 94 18.69 31.52 -12.92
N LEU A 95 18.48 32.61 -12.18
CA LEU A 95 17.82 33.82 -12.70
C LEU A 95 18.66 34.43 -13.82
N LYS A 96 18.00 34.76 -14.93
CA LYS A 96 18.58 35.45 -16.10
C LYS A 96 17.66 36.61 -16.52
N PRO A 97 17.56 37.68 -15.71
CA PRO A 97 16.64 38.79 -16.00
C PRO A 97 16.86 39.39 -17.39
N ASN A 98 15.77 39.66 -18.12
CA ASN A 98 15.78 40.24 -19.47
C ASN A 98 16.58 39.42 -20.51
N SER A 99 16.66 38.10 -20.34
CA SER A 99 17.38 37.23 -21.28
C SER A 99 16.49 36.68 -22.39
N GLY A 100 15.17 36.69 -22.21
CA GLY A 100 14.23 36.07 -23.15
C GLY A 100 14.30 34.53 -23.14
N LEU A 101 15.07 33.94 -22.23
CA LEU A 101 15.12 32.50 -22.03
C LEU A 101 13.82 32.01 -21.39
N VAL A 102 13.43 30.78 -21.71
CA VAL A 102 12.35 30.09 -21.02
C VAL A 102 12.89 28.79 -20.46
N CYS A 103 12.91 28.62 -19.14
CA CYS A 103 13.31 27.36 -18.54
C CYS A 103 12.10 26.62 -17.99
N GLY A 104 12.21 25.30 -17.94
CA GLY A 104 11.23 24.49 -17.25
C GLY A 104 11.86 23.28 -16.61
N VAL A 105 11.25 22.86 -15.50
CA VAL A 105 11.60 21.65 -14.78
C VAL A 105 10.41 20.72 -14.86
N MET A 106 10.66 19.50 -15.30
CA MET A 106 9.64 18.46 -15.26
C MET A 106 9.23 18.31 -13.79
N VAL A 107 7.92 18.29 -13.54
CA VAL A 107 7.46 17.78 -12.26
C VAL A 107 7.87 16.33 -12.30
N LYS A 108 8.95 16.01 -11.58
CA LYS A 108 9.23 14.63 -11.24
C LYS A 108 7.92 14.05 -10.76
N LYS A 109 7.67 12.77 -11.01
CA LYS A 109 6.84 12.01 -10.08
C LYS A 109 7.58 12.00 -8.72
N ASP A 110 7.71 13.17 -8.10
CA ASP A 110 8.04 13.30 -6.70
C ASP A 110 6.77 12.88 -5.98
N ASP A 111 6.97 11.93 -5.07
CA ASP A 111 6.06 11.23 -4.17
C ASP A 111 5.20 12.17 -3.26
N ASN A 112 4.78 13.34 -3.73
CA ASN A 112 4.12 14.37 -2.93
C ASN A 112 2.82 14.93 -3.53
N THR A 113 2.27 14.28 -4.56
CA THR A 113 0.84 13.97 -4.44
C THR A 113 0.77 12.72 -3.58
N THR A 114 0.04 12.75 -2.47
CA THR A 114 -0.48 11.53 -1.87
C THR A 114 -1.52 10.91 -2.82
N SER A 115 -1.06 10.45 -3.99
CA SER A 115 -1.34 9.06 -4.32
C SER A 115 -0.76 8.28 -3.16
N SER A 116 -1.62 7.88 -2.22
CA SER A 116 -1.31 6.82 -1.27
C SER A 116 -1.14 5.52 -2.05
N GLY A 117 -0.11 5.49 -2.91
CA GLY A 117 0.19 4.39 -3.80
C GLY A 117 0.25 3.13 -2.97
N MET A 118 -0.39 2.10 -3.49
CA MET A 118 -0.35 0.80 -2.88
C MET A 118 1.11 0.35 -2.81
N PHE A 119 1.63 0.16 -1.61
CA PHE A 119 2.93 -0.45 -1.37
C PHE A 119 2.72 -1.91 -0.97
N TRP A 120 3.74 -2.75 -1.09
CA TRP A 120 3.54 -4.20 -0.96
C TRP A 120 3.95 -4.71 0.42
N GLY A 121 3.07 -5.51 1.01
CA GLY A 121 3.34 -6.35 2.16
C GLY A 121 3.10 -7.82 1.81
N VAL A 122 3.24 -8.68 2.81
CA VAL A 122 3.04 -10.13 2.64
C VAL A 122 2.19 -10.72 3.76
N ASN A 123 1.44 -11.78 3.46
CA ASN A 123 0.75 -12.57 4.47
C ASN A 123 1.72 -13.51 5.19
N TYR A 124 1.57 -13.61 6.51
CA TYR A 124 2.36 -14.49 7.37
C TYR A 124 1.45 -15.38 8.23
N ASP A 125 1.83 -16.64 8.33
CA ASP A 125 1.22 -17.67 9.17
C ASP A 125 2.32 -18.55 9.76
N ALA A 126 2.43 -18.65 11.09
CA ALA A 126 3.51 -19.41 11.74
C ALA A 126 3.38 -20.94 11.56
N MET A 127 2.26 -21.43 11.02
CA MET A 127 1.98 -22.87 10.85
C MET A 127 2.97 -23.60 9.93
N HIS A 128 3.75 -22.89 9.10
CA HIS A 128 4.81 -23.51 8.30
C HIS A 128 5.99 -24.03 9.13
N ASN A 129 6.15 -23.55 10.37
CA ASN A 129 7.28 -23.93 11.22
C ASN A 129 7.13 -25.37 11.73
N ASN A 130 8.26 -26.08 11.86
CA ASN A 130 8.28 -27.41 12.48
C ASN A 130 7.93 -27.35 13.97
N GLU A 131 8.24 -26.23 14.62
CA GLU A 131 7.90 -25.93 16.01
C GLU A 131 6.40 -25.69 16.23
N TYR A 132 5.63 -25.48 15.17
CA TYR A 132 4.18 -25.40 15.26
C TYR A 132 3.58 -26.83 15.33
N PRO A 133 2.79 -27.17 16.36
CA PRO A 133 2.25 -28.52 16.56
C PRO A 133 1.02 -28.75 15.67
N LEU A 134 1.22 -28.82 14.36
CA LEU A 134 0.18 -28.89 13.34
C LEU A 134 -0.81 -30.06 13.54
N HIS A 135 -0.31 -31.19 14.06
CA HIS A 135 -1.07 -32.41 14.33
C HIS A 135 -1.46 -32.57 15.80
N GLY A 136 -1.46 -31.47 16.56
CA GLY A 136 -1.63 -31.46 18.01
C GLY A 136 -0.36 -31.86 18.75
N GLY A 137 -0.49 -32.03 20.08
CA GLY A 137 0.63 -32.34 20.99
C GLY A 137 1.08 -31.14 21.83
N SER A 138 2.14 -31.34 22.62
CA SER A 138 2.73 -30.27 23.42
C SER A 138 3.52 -29.31 22.54
N VAL A 139 3.44 -28.01 22.84
CA VAL A 139 4.20 -26.96 22.15
C VAL A 139 5.38 -26.54 23.01
N ASN A 140 6.58 -26.52 22.43
CA ASN A 140 7.70 -25.79 23.02
C ASN A 140 7.54 -24.31 22.66
N THR A 141 6.96 -23.55 23.58
CA THR A 141 6.60 -22.13 23.37
C THR A 141 7.80 -21.24 23.11
N GLU A 142 8.97 -21.55 23.67
CA GLU A 142 10.20 -20.80 23.40
C GLU A 142 10.74 -21.10 22.01
N ALA A 143 10.74 -22.36 21.60
CA ALA A 143 11.17 -22.74 20.25
C ALA A 143 10.24 -22.11 19.18
N LEU A 144 8.92 -22.14 19.38
CA LEU A 144 7.97 -21.48 18.48
C LEU A 144 8.16 -19.95 18.45
N ARG A 145 8.42 -19.31 19.60
CA ARG A 145 8.74 -17.87 19.66
C ARG A 145 9.99 -17.53 18.85
N GLN A 146 11.04 -18.33 18.98
CA GLN A 146 12.26 -18.16 18.21
C GLN A 146 12.03 -18.39 16.71
N ALA A 147 11.18 -19.35 16.35
CA ALA A 147 10.79 -19.59 14.96
C ALA A 147 10.09 -18.38 14.35
N ILE A 148 9.08 -17.83 15.03
CA ILE A 148 8.38 -16.60 14.61
C ILE A 148 9.37 -15.43 14.49
N ASP A 149 10.31 -15.27 15.43
CA ASP A 149 11.36 -14.24 15.34
C ASP A 149 12.27 -14.40 14.12
N ARG A 150 12.67 -15.64 13.78
CA ARG A 150 13.46 -15.93 12.57
C ARG A 150 12.68 -15.59 11.30
N ASP A 151 11.39 -15.88 11.26
CA ASP A 151 10.53 -15.56 10.12
C ASP A 151 10.45 -14.05 9.90
N PHE A 152 10.17 -13.27 10.95
CA PHE A 152 10.15 -11.81 10.84
C PHE A 152 11.52 -11.23 10.48
N SER A 153 12.62 -11.82 10.96
CA SER A 153 13.96 -11.46 10.52
C SER A 153 14.16 -11.69 9.03
N GLN A 154 13.64 -12.78 8.48
CA GLN A 154 13.70 -13.07 7.06
C GLN A 154 12.79 -12.14 6.25
N ILE A 155 11.53 -11.97 6.66
CA ILE A 155 10.53 -11.12 6.00
C ILE A 155 11.03 -9.68 5.89
N SER A 156 11.66 -9.14 6.95
CA SER A 156 12.14 -7.75 6.99
C SER A 156 13.15 -7.40 5.89
N LYS A 157 13.78 -8.40 5.26
CA LYS A 157 14.68 -8.22 4.11
C LYS A 157 13.93 -7.88 2.81
N TYR A 158 12.64 -8.16 2.75
CA TYR A 158 11.81 -8.05 1.56
C TYR A 158 10.59 -7.16 1.75
N PHE A 159 10.02 -7.12 2.96
CA PHE A 159 8.78 -6.41 3.23
C PHE A 159 8.83 -5.68 4.56
N ASN A 160 8.26 -4.48 4.60
CA ASN A 160 8.09 -3.69 5.82
C ASN A 160 6.67 -3.79 6.42
N HIS A 161 5.74 -4.49 5.75
CA HIS A 161 4.38 -4.72 6.22
C HIS A 161 4.01 -6.20 6.12
N VAL A 162 3.43 -6.71 7.19
CA VAL A 162 2.90 -8.06 7.26
C VAL A 162 1.43 -8.02 7.65
N ARG A 163 0.63 -8.86 7.00
CA ARG A 163 -0.71 -9.20 7.47
C ARG A 163 -0.67 -10.58 8.10
N THR A 164 -1.22 -10.71 9.30
CA THR A 164 -1.44 -12.02 9.94
C THR A 164 -2.91 -12.41 9.94
N PHE A 165 -3.19 -13.70 10.15
CA PHE A 165 -4.54 -14.23 10.34
C PHE A 165 -4.93 -14.33 11.81
N TYR A 166 -3.92 -14.49 12.67
CA TYR A 166 -4.00 -14.61 14.12
C TYR A 166 -3.21 -13.48 14.79
N SER A 167 -3.63 -13.11 16.00
CA SER A 167 -2.90 -12.19 16.87
C SER A 167 -1.74 -12.90 17.54
N SER A 168 -1.92 -14.20 17.79
CA SER A 168 -0.96 -15.09 18.44
C SER A 168 -1.13 -16.53 17.97
N PHE A 169 -0.04 -17.29 17.97
CA PHE A 169 -0.03 -18.72 17.65
C PHE A 169 0.32 -19.49 18.93
N TYR A 170 -0.58 -20.34 19.43
CA TYR A 170 -0.42 -20.99 20.74
C TYR A 170 -0.07 -20.01 21.87
N ASN A 171 -0.78 -18.87 21.93
CA ASN A 171 -0.55 -17.78 22.87
C ASN A 171 0.84 -17.10 22.76
N ILE A 172 1.56 -17.32 21.66
CA ILE A 172 2.78 -16.58 21.33
C ILE A 172 2.40 -15.42 20.41
N PRO A 173 2.38 -14.16 20.91
CA PRO A 173 2.03 -13.01 20.09
C PRO A 173 3.10 -12.77 19.03
N VAL A 174 2.68 -12.40 17.82
CA VAL A 174 3.60 -12.07 16.71
C VAL A 174 4.22 -10.68 16.84
N THR A 175 3.54 -9.78 17.54
CA THR A 175 3.86 -8.35 17.61
C THR A 175 5.26 -8.03 18.15
N PRO A 176 5.78 -8.70 19.20
CA PRO A 176 7.15 -8.47 19.66
C PRO A 176 8.20 -8.74 18.57
N SER A 177 8.05 -9.83 17.81
CA SER A 177 8.95 -10.17 16.70
C SER A 177 8.85 -9.14 15.58
N ALA A 178 7.63 -8.76 15.18
CA ALA A 178 7.43 -7.73 14.16
C ALA A 178 8.07 -6.39 14.56
N ALA A 179 7.85 -5.94 15.81
CA ALA A 179 8.42 -4.71 16.34
C ALA A 179 9.95 -4.73 16.35
N LYS A 180 10.56 -5.84 16.77
CA LYS A 180 12.01 -6.03 16.82
C LYS A 180 12.66 -5.88 15.44
N HIS A 181 12.00 -6.33 14.38
CA HIS A 181 12.51 -6.27 13.00
C HIS A 181 11.96 -5.10 12.18
N GLY A 182 11.29 -4.13 12.84
CA GLY A 182 10.77 -2.93 12.17
C GLY A 182 9.61 -3.17 11.20
N VAL A 183 8.95 -4.33 11.27
CA VAL A 183 7.85 -4.71 10.40
C VAL A 183 6.52 -4.23 11.00
N LYS A 184 5.72 -3.50 10.22
CA LYS A 184 4.38 -3.05 10.59
C LYS A 184 3.34 -4.16 10.39
N LEU A 185 2.30 -4.17 11.21
CA LEU A 185 1.27 -5.21 11.19
C LEU A 185 -0.11 -4.69 10.80
N TYR A 186 -0.72 -5.38 9.84
CA TYR A 186 -2.17 -5.53 9.74
C TYR A 186 -2.52 -6.80 10.52
N LEU A 187 -2.75 -6.63 11.81
CA LEU A 187 -2.85 -7.73 12.77
C LEU A 187 -4.21 -8.43 12.64
N GLY A 188 -4.21 -9.70 12.25
CA GLY A 188 -5.44 -10.49 12.20
C GLY A 188 -5.90 -10.93 13.58
N VAL A 189 -7.21 -11.00 13.80
CA VAL A 189 -7.84 -11.66 14.95
C VAL A 189 -8.67 -12.80 14.40
N TYR A 190 -8.19 -14.03 14.55
CA TYR A 190 -8.89 -15.19 14.05
C TYR A 190 -10.25 -15.32 14.73
N MET A 191 -11.28 -15.61 13.94
CA MET A 191 -12.65 -15.63 14.41
C MET A 191 -13.18 -17.04 14.62
N THR A 192 -13.58 -17.34 15.86
CA THR A 192 -14.17 -18.61 16.26
C THR A 192 -15.24 -18.39 17.34
N ASN A 193 -16.10 -19.38 17.54
CA ASN A 193 -17.03 -19.46 18.68
C ASN A 193 -16.41 -20.17 19.89
N GLU A 194 -15.19 -20.68 19.76
CA GLU A 194 -14.49 -21.35 20.84
C GLU A 194 -13.98 -20.36 21.90
N ASN A 195 -13.87 -20.83 23.15
CA ASN A 195 -13.50 -20.01 24.31
C ASN A 195 -12.11 -19.36 24.20
N TRP A 196 -11.23 -19.86 23.33
CA TRP A 196 -9.91 -19.27 23.10
C TRP A 196 -9.94 -18.04 22.17
N TYR A 197 -11.07 -17.71 21.54
CA TYR A 197 -11.23 -16.45 20.80
C TYR A 197 -10.82 -15.24 21.65
N LYS A 198 -11.15 -15.25 22.95
CA LYS A 198 -10.78 -14.20 23.90
C LYS A 198 -9.25 -13.98 23.95
N ASP A 199 -8.46 -15.04 23.76
CA ASP A 199 -7.00 -14.97 23.83
C ASP A 199 -6.43 -14.25 22.59
N GLN A 200 -7.08 -14.40 21.43
CA GLN A 200 -6.76 -13.63 20.22
C GLN A 200 -7.10 -12.15 20.39
N VAL A 201 -8.23 -11.84 21.04
CA VAL A 201 -8.63 -10.46 21.35
C VAL A 201 -7.67 -9.83 22.36
N ASP A 202 -7.34 -10.53 23.44
CA ASP A 202 -6.40 -10.08 24.47
C ASP A 202 -5.03 -9.78 23.83
N ALA A 203 -4.52 -10.67 23.00
CA ALA A 203 -3.27 -10.47 22.27
C ALA A 203 -3.31 -9.25 21.34
N ALA A 204 -4.43 -8.97 20.67
CA ALA A 204 -4.58 -7.80 19.81
C ALA A 204 -4.61 -6.48 20.61
N VAL A 205 -5.37 -6.43 21.70
CA VAL A 205 -5.42 -5.24 22.57
C VAL A 205 -4.05 -4.98 23.18
N GLU A 206 -3.37 -6.03 23.63
CA GLU A 206 -2.03 -5.94 24.21
C GLU A 206 -0.97 -5.54 23.19
N ALA A 207 -1.08 -6.02 21.95
CA ALA A 207 -0.23 -5.60 20.84
C ALA A 207 -0.32 -4.09 20.61
N VAL A 208 -1.54 -3.53 20.58
CA VAL A 208 -1.75 -2.09 20.44
C VAL A 208 -1.21 -1.34 21.65
N ARG A 209 -1.47 -1.82 22.87
CA ARG A 209 -1.01 -1.20 24.12
C ARG A 209 0.52 -1.10 24.19
N LYS A 210 1.23 -2.20 23.92
CA LYS A 210 2.69 -2.30 24.10
C LYS A 210 3.50 -1.86 22.89
N TYR A 211 2.93 -1.99 21.69
CA TYR A 211 3.63 -1.71 20.44
C TYR A 211 2.78 -0.80 19.51
N PRO A 212 2.37 0.38 19.97
CA PRO A 212 1.47 1.26 19.21
C PRO A 212 2.06 1.74 17.88
N GLY A 213 3.39 1.77 17.77
CA GLY A 213 4.07 2.08 16.52
C GLY A 213 4.12 0.90 15.52
N THR A 214 3.81 -0.32 15.95
CA THR A 214 3.92 -1.53 15.12
C THR A 214 2.58 -1.93 14.49
N VAL A 215 1.47 -1.75 15.19
CA VAL A 215 0.14 -2.16 14.71
C VAL A 215 -0.48 -1.03 13.86
N SER A 216 -0.53 -1.22 12.54
CA SER A 216 -1.15 -0.28 11.61
C SER A 216 -2.68 -0.41 11.57
N ALA A 217 -3.19 -1.63 11.71
CA ALA A 217 -4.61 -1.91 11.79
C ALA A 217 -4.89 -3.28 12.45
N VAL A 218 -6.11 -3.47 12.93
CA VAL A 218 -6.61 -4.76 13.41
C VAL A 218 -7.73 -5.25 12.49
N LEU A 219 -7.61 -6.49 12.02
CA LEU A 219 -8.52 -7.12 11.07
C LEU A 219 -9.20 -8.33 11.72
N VAL A 220 -10.50 -8.22 11.97
CA VAL A 220 -11.31 -9.21 12.69
C VAL A 220 -11.93 -10.18 11.71
N GLY A 221 -11.52 -11.44 11.77
CA GLY A 221 -11.97 -12.49 10.86
C GLY A 221 -11.38 -12.41 9.45
N ASN A 222 -11.45 -13.55 8.76
CA ASN A 222 -11.03 -13.77 7.38
C ASN A 222 -12.05 -14.67 6.70
N GLU A 223 -12.73 -14.15 5.67
CA GLU A 223 -13.66 -14.89 4.81
C GLU A 223 -14.80 -15.61 5.56
N ASN A 224 -15.27 -14.96 6.62
CA ASN A 224 -16.19 -15.51 7.58
C ASN A 224 -17.66 -15.16 7.32
N LEU A 225 -17.94 -14.23 6.40
CA LEU A 225 -19.28 -13.77 6.07
C LEU A 225 -20.05 -14.82 5.25
N ARG A 226 -21.30 -15.06 5.62
CA ARG A 226 -22.27 -15.86 4.84
C ARG A 226 -22.47 -15.29 3.43
N PRO A 227 -22.76 -16.12 2.41
CA PRO A 227 -23.17 -17.52 2.53
C PRO A 227 -22.02 -18.53 2.65
N ASN A 228 -20.80 -18.17 2.28
CA ASN A 228 -19.68 -19.12 2.23
C ASN A 228 -18.88 -19.19 3.54
N GLY A 229 -19.04 -18.21 4.43
CA GLY A 229 -18.55 -18.25 5.80
C GLY A 229 -19.65 -18.59 6.82
N PRO A 230 -19.29 -18.97 8.05
CA PRO A 230 -20.28 -19.45 9.03
C PRO A 230 -21.07 -18.33 9.73
N TYR A 231 -20.65 -17.06 9.61
CA TYR A 231 -21.15 -15.96 10.43
C TYR A 231 -22.02 -14.97 9.64
N SER A 232 -23.00 -14.39 10.34
CA SER A 232 -23.77 -13.27 9.81
C SER A 232 -22.95 -11.97 9.82
N ALA A 233 -23.40 -10.95 9.08
CA ALA A 233 -22.77 -9.64 9.16
C ALA A 233 -22.83 -9.06 10.58
N GLU A 234 -23.92 -9.30 11.33
CA GLU A 234 -24.06 -8.78 12.71
C GLU A 234 -23.06 -9.42 13.67
N ASP A 235 -22.77 -10.72 13.53
CA ASP A 235 -21.74 -11.40 14.34
C ASP A 235 -20.36 -10.74 14.16
N ILE A 236 -20.02 -10.40 12.91
CA ILE A 236 -18.74 -9.77 12.57
C ILE A 236 -18.71 -8.32 13.06
N ILE A 237 -19.78 -7.56 12.82
CA ILE A 237 -19.93 -6.16 13.27
C ILE A 237 -19.78 -6.08 14.79
N SER A 238 -20.46 -6.97 15.54
CA SER A 238 -20.39 -7.01 17.00
C SER A 238 -18.96 -7.22 17.49
N ARG A 239 -18.22 -8.16 16.88
CA ARG A 239 -16.80 -8.42 17.22
C ARG A 239 -15.87 -7.26 16.86
N VAL A 240 -16.04 -6.65 15.69
CA VAL A 240 -15.32 -5.43 15.28
C VAL A 240 -15.53 -4.30 16.29
N ASN A 241 -16.79 -4.03 16.65
CA ASN A 241 -17.14 -2.98 17.59
C ASN A 241 -16.63 -3.27 19.01
N ASN A 242 -16.68 -4.52 19.46
CA ASN A 242 -16.18 -4.93 20.77
C ASN A 242 -14.67 -4.69 20.88
N ILE A 243 -13.90 -5.16 19.89
CA ILE A 243 -12.45 -4.99 19.85
C ILE A 243 -12.07 -3.50 19.76
N ARG A 244 -12.71 -2.75 18.86
CA ARG A 244 -12.49 -1.29 18.74
C ARG A 244 -12.74 -0.57 20.06
N SER A 245 -13.87 -0.85 20.71
CA SER A 245 -14.24 -0.23 21.99
C SER A 245 -13.29 -0.61 23.10
N ARG A 246 -12.85 -1.87 23.14
CA ARG A 246 -11.90 -2.35 24.15
C ARG A 246 -10.51 -1.72 23.97
N ILE A 247 -10.01 -1.64 22.74
CA ILE A 247 -8.77 -0.92 22.43
C ILE A 247 -8.88 0.53 22.91
N LYS A 248 -9.96 1.23 22.56
CA LYS A 248 -10.14 2.63 22.94
C LYS A 248 -10.19 2.80 24.46
N THR A 249 -10.99 2.00 25.15
CA THR A 249 -11.18 2.09 26.60
C THR A 249 -9.92 1.74 27.38
N GLU A 250 -9.20 0.68 26.99
CA GLU A 250 -8.07 0.19 27.77
C GLU A 250 -6.71 0.77 27.37
N THR A 251 -6.62 1.47 26.24
CA THR A 251 -5.35 2.04 25.75
C THR A 251 -5.43 3.54 25.42
N GLY A 252 -6.64 4.10 25.30
CA GLY A 252 -6.85 5.48 24.83
C GLY A 252 -6.66 5.68 23.32
N MET A 253 -6.15 4.69 22.61
CA MET A 253 -5.76 4.80 21.20
C MET A 253 -6.93 4.59 20.24
N ASN A 254 -6.85 5.24 19.08
CA ASN A 254 -7.71 4.98 17.94
C ASN A 254 -6.84 4.36 16.85
N ILE A 255 -7.04 3.07 16.57
CA ILE A 255 -6.45 2.41 15.41
C ILE A 255 -7.57 1.93 14.48
N ALA A 256 -7.27 1.78 13.19
CA ALA A 256 -8.25 1.27 12.24
C ALA A 256 -8.62 -0.18 12.58
N VAL A 257 -9.91 -0.45 12.73
CA VAL A 257 -10.44 -1.81 12.92
C VAL A 257 -11.38 -2.15 11.77
N GLY A 258 -11.14 -3.32 11.17
CA GLY A 258 -11.87 -3.79 10.01
C GLY A 258 -12.10 -5.29 10.02
N THR A 259 -12.55 -5.82 8.89
CA THR A 259 -12.70 -7.27 8.65
C THR A 259 -12.21 -7.60 7.24
N VAL A 260 -11.89 -8.87 6.99
CA VAL A 260 -11.46 -9.35 5.68
C VAL A 260 -12.46 -10.35 5.13
N GLN A 261 -12.94 -10.13 3.91
CA GLN A 261 -13.83 -11.07 3.21
C GLN A 261 -13.35 -11.31 1.78
N ARG A 262 -13.81 -12.41 1.18
CA ARG A 262 -13.62 -12.64 -0.24
C ARG A 262 -14.40 -11.60 -1.04
N ILE A 263 -13.91 -11.33 -2.24
CA ILE A 263 -14.59 -10.44 -3.16
C ILE A 263 -15.98 -10.93 -3.59
N ASN A 264 -16.20 -12.23 -3.68
CA ASN A 264 -17.51 -12.79 -4.04
C ASN A 264 -18.58 -12.36 -3.02
N GLU A 265 -18.30 -12.37 -1.71
CA GLU A 265 -19.22 -11.85 -0.70
C GLU A 265 -19.40 -10.34 -0.83
N TRP A 266 -18.32 -9.57 -0.97
CA TRP A 266 -18.42 -8.11 -1.09
C TRP A 266 -19.25 -7.64 -2.30
N LEU A 267 -19.17 -8.36 -3.43
CA LEU A 267 -19.89 -8.02 -4.66
C LEU A 267 -21.21 -8.78 -4.83
N ASN A 268 -21.58 -9.67 -3.90
CA ASN A 268 -22.82 -10.43 -3.98
C ASN A 268 -24.03 -9.49 -3.82
N GLN A 269 -24.90 -9.50 -4.84
CA GLN A 269 -26.08 -8.66 -4.88
C GLN A 269 -27.13 -9.07 -3.84
N ASP A 270 -27.24 -10.36 -3.51
CA ASP A 270 -28.24 -10.92 -2.60
C ASP A 270 -28.01 -10.52 -1.13
N ILE A 271 -26.77 -10.16 -0.77
CA ILE A 271 -26.37 -9.74 0.58
C ILE A 271 -25.87 -8.29 0.61
N THR A 272 -26.34 -7.46 -0.33
CA THR A 272 -25.94 -6.05 -0.44
C THR A 272 -26.20 -5.26 0.84
N SER A 273 -27.35 -5.49 1.49
CA SER A 273 -27.68 -4.83 2.77
C SER A 273 -26.67 -5.17 3.87
N ASP A 274 -26.33 -6.46 3.99
CA ASP A 274 -25.39 -6.96 5.00
C ASP A 274 -23.96 -6.45 4.76
N THR A 275 -23.51 -6.46 3.50
CA THR A 275 -22.17 -5.98 3.15
C THR A 275 -22.02 -4.46 3.31
N PHE A 276 -23.07 -3.66 3.02
CA PHE A 276 -23.05 -2.23 3.31
C PHE A 276 -23.05 -1.92 4.81
N ARG A 277 -23.83 -2.66 5.61
CA ARG A 277 -23.78 -2.54 7.08
C ARG A 277 -22.38 -2.87 7.61
N LEU A 278 -21.79 -3.96 7.13
CA LEU A 278 -20.45 -4.38 7.51
C LEU A 278 -19.39 -3.34 7.14
N ALA A 279 -19.41 -2.82 5.92
CA ALA A 279 -18.48 -1.78 5.46
C ALA A 279 -18.66 -0.45 6.21
N SER A 280 -19.88 -0.13 6.63
CA SER A 280 -20.17 1.06 7.43
C SER A 280 -19.62 0.94 8.86
N ALA A 281 -19.71 -0.24 9.46
CA ALA A 281 -19.19 -0.53 10.78
C ALA A 281 -17.65 -0.60 10.85
N CYS A 282 -16.97 -0.78 9.72
CA CYS A 282 -15.52 -0.91 9.64
C CYS A 282 -14.82 0.41 9.27
N ASP A 283 -13.64 0.64 9.84
CA ASP A 283 -12.77 1.78 9.48
C ASP A 283 -12.08 1.50 8.13
N ILE A 284 -11.71 0.23 7.92
CA ILE A 284 -11.16 -0.32 6.67
C ILE A 284 -11.81 -1.67 6.37
N ILE A 285 -11.89 -2.06 5.10
CA ILE A 285 -12.38 -3.38 4.69
C ILE A 285 -11.32 -4.09 3.85
N GLY A 286 -10.99 -5.31 4.25
CA GLY A 286 -10.09 -6.18 3.52
C GLY A 286 -10.82 -6.99 2.47
N VAL A 287 -10.21 -7.07 1.29
CA VAL A 287 -10.73 -7.79 0.13
C VAL A 287 -9.68 -8.81 -0.29
N ASN A 288 -10.07 -10.08 -0.32
CA ASN A 288 -9.25 -11.15 -0.88
C ASN A 288 -9.66 -11.37 -2.35
N ILE A 289 -8.69 -11.30 -3.27
CA ILE A 289 -8.90 -11.43 -4.71
C ILE A 289 -7.85 -12.37 -5.29
N TYR A 290 -8.28 -13.50 -5.84
CA TYR A 290 -7.41 -14.50 -6.45
C TYR A 290 -7.83 -14.82 -7.87
N PRO A 291 -7.15 -14.28 -8.89
CA PRO A 291 -7.36 -14.70 -10.27
C PRO A 291 -7.19 -16.21 -10.49
N PHE A 292 -6.34 -16.87 -9.69
CA PHE A 292 -6.12 -18.32 -9.74
C PHE A 292 -7.40 -19.15 -9.54
N PHE A 293 -8.30 -18.74 -8.64
CA PHE A 293 -9.56 -19.45 -8.39
C PHE A 293 -10.69 -19.07 -9.35
N GLY A 294 -10.46 -18.08 -10.20
CA GLY A 294 -11.43 -17.58 -11.17
C GLY A 294 -10.95 -17.75 -12.59
N ASN A 295 -11.09 -16.69 -13.39
CA ASN A 295 -10.71 -16.65 -14.79
C ASN A 295 -9.35 -15.94 -14.94
N TYR A 296 -8.25 -16.69 -14.81
CA TYR A 296 -6.92 -16.15 -15.03
C TYR A 296 -6.65 -15.90 -16.52
N ASP A 297 -6.23 -14.69 -16.87
CA ASP A 297 -5.81 -14.37 -18.24
C ASP A 297 -4.28 -14.45 -18.37
N TYR A 298 -3.80 -15.48 -19.06
CA TYR A 298 -2.37 -15.65 -19.31
C TYR A 298 -1.75 -14.56 -20.21
N SER A 299 -2.55 -13.91 -21.06
CA SER A 299 -2.11 -12.81 -21.93
C SER A 299 -2.08 -11.45 -21.22
N ASN A 300 -2.90 -11.30 -20.18
CA ASN A 300 -2.95 -10.11 -19.34
C ASN A 300 -3.18 -10.49 -17.87
N PRO A 301 -2.12 -10.94 -17.15
CA PRO A 301 -2.24 -11.51 -15.81
C PRO A 301 -2.90 -10.59 -14.78
N ILE A 302 -2.74 -9.27 -14.93
CA ILE A 302 -3.26 -8.30 -13.96
C ILE A 302 -4.74 -7.98 -14.15
N ARG A 303 -5.27 -8.13 -15.39
CA ARG A 303 -6.63 -7.71 -15.72
C ARG A 303 -7.70 -8.25 -14.76
N PRO A 304 -7.74 -9.56 -14.43
CA PRO A 304 -8.80 -10.07 -13.55
C PRO A 304 -8.74 -9.48 -12.14
N LEU A 305 -7.56 -9.15 -11.62
CA LEU A 305 -7.41 -8.47 -10.33
C LEU A 305 -7.87 -7.01 -10.43
N ASP A 306 -7.44 -6.29 -11.48
CA ASP A 306 -7.76 -4.87 -11.68
C ASP A 306 -9.25 -4.62 -11.87
N GLU A 307 -9.93 -5.43 -12.69
CA GLU A 307 -11.38 -5.34 -12.92
C GLU A 307 -12.16 -5.53 -11.61
N GLN A 308 -11.79 -6.55 -10.85
CA GLN A 308 -12.38 -6.87 -9.55
C GLN A 308 -12.13 -5.78 -8.50
N TRP A 309 -10.92 -5.23 -8.47
CA TRP A 309 -10.60 -4.10 -7.59
C TRP A 309 -11.35 -2.83 -7.97
N ASN A 310 -11.51 -2.53 -9.27
CA ASN A 310 -12.29 -1.40 -9.75
C ASN A 310 -13.79 -1.55 -9.45
N ALA A 311 -14.32 -2.78 -9.44
CA ALA A 311 -15.67 -3.04 -8.96
C ALA A 311 -15.82 -2.70 -7.46
N MET A 312 -14.81 -3.03 -6.64
CA MET A 312 -14.79 -2.63 -5.23
C MET A 312 -14.71 -1.11 -5.05
N ILE A 313 -13.87 -0.42 -5.80
CA ILE A 313 -13.81 1.06 -5.78
C ILE A 313 -15.16 1.66 -6.14
N SER A 314 -15.81 1.14 -7.16
CA SER A 314 -17.10 1.66 -7.64
C SER A 314 -18.20 1.50 -6.58
N ARG A 315 -18.14 0.43 -5.78
CA ARG A 315 -19.17 0.09 -4.78
C ARG A 315 -18.92 0.70 -3.40
N TYR A 316 -17.66 0.77 -2.95
CA TYR A 316 -17.29 1.15 -1.58
C TYR A 316 -16.35 2.36 -1.49
N GLY A 317 -15.88 2.87 -2.64
CA GLY A 317 -14.86 3.91 -2.70
C GLY A 317 -13.44 3.37 -2.43
N SER A 318 -12.44 4.16 -2.81
CA SER A 318 -11.02 3.80 -2.69
C SER A 318 -10.44 3.98 -1.27
N GLU A 319 -11.14 4.68 -0.39
CA GLU A 319 -10.60 5.12 0.90
C GLU A 319 -10.46 3.97 1.92
N LYS A 320 -11.49 3.13 2.03
CA LYS A 320 -11.58 2.07 3.05
C LYS A 320 -11.03 0.71 2.61
N ILE A 321 -11.02 0.44 1.30
CA ILE A 321 -10.66 -0.87 0.76
C ILE A 321 -9.16 -1.16 0.90
N ARG A 322 -8.80 -2.39 1.26
CA ARG A 322 -7.43 -2.89 1.33
C ARG A 322 -7.37 -4.24 0.62
N LEU A 323 -6.43 -4.43 -0.32
CA LEU A 323 -6.20 -5.74 -0.91
C LEU A 323 -5.43 -6.59 0.11
N THR A 324 -6.14 -7.49 0.78
CA THR A 324 -5.59 -8.22 1.94
C THR A 324 -5.00 -9.57 1.59
N GLU A 325 -5.34 -10.10 0.42
CA GLU A 325 -4.73 -11.28 -0.18
C GLU A 325 -4.86 -11.20 -1.70
N THR A 326 -3.76 -11.47 -2.37
CA THR A 326 -3.72 -11.98 -3.74
C THR A 326 -2.48 -12.84 -3.91
N GLY A 327 -2.54 -13.87 -4.74
CA GLY A 327 -1.42 -14.79 -4.89
C GLY A 327 -1.64 -15.79 -6.01
N PHE A 328 -0.60 -16.57 -6.28
CA PHE A 328 -0.63 -17.62 -7.28
C PHE A 328 0.28 -18.78 -6.84
N PRO A 329 -0.22 -20.03 -6.80
CA PRO A 329 0.57 -21.15 -6.32
C PRO A 329 1.61 -21.60 -7.35
N THR A 330 2.80 -21.98 -6.87
CA THR A 330 3.92 -22.38 -7.73
C THR A 330 3.85 -23.84 -8.18
N SER A 331 3.00 -24.66 -7.55
CA SER A 331 2.81 -26.09 -7.82
C SER A 331 1.48 -26.56 -7.22
N GLY A 332 1.18 -27.86 -7.31
CA GLY A 332 0.00 -28.48 -6.66
C GLY A 332 -1.22 -28.66 -7.55
N GLY A 333 -1.03 -28.73 -8.87
CA GLY A 333 -2.07 -29.12 -9.82
C GLY A 333 -2.89 -27.95 -10.37
N TYR A 334 -4.22 -28.08 -10.34
CA TYR A 334 -5.15 -27.13 -10.94
C TYR A 334 -6.14 -26.59 -9.90
N SER A 335 -6.52 -25.33 -10.04
CA SER A 335 -7.65 -24.77 -9.30
C SER A 335 -8.97 -25.43 -9.73
N PRO A 336 -10.05 -25.28 -8.94
CA PRO A 336 -11.39 -25.75 -9.35
C PRO A 336 -11.89 -25.12 -10.66
N SER A 337 -11.38 -23.94 -11.05
CA SER A 337 -11.71 -23.28 -12.32
C SER A 337 -10.80 -23.70 -13.49
N GLY A 338 -9.87 -24.62 -13.27
CA GLY A 338 -8.98 -25.17 -14.30
C GLY A 338 -7.71 -24.35 -14.55
N VAL A 339 -7.38 -23.38 -13.69
CA VAL A 339 -6.12 -22.62 -13.78
C VAL A 339 -4.99 -23.48 -13.22
N GLN A 340 -3.89 -23.63 -13.97
CA GLN A 340 -2.77 -24.46 -13.55
C GLN A 340 -1.85 -23.72 -12.58
N ALA A 341 -1.53 -24.33 -11.44
CA ALA A 341 -0.48 -23.88 -10.54
C ALA A 341 0.88 -24.09 -11.20
N ASN A 342 1.70 -23.04 -11.26
CA ASN A 342 2.96 -23.05 -12.01
C ASN A 342 3.91 -21.96 -11.51
N LEU A 343 5.17 -22.32 -11.27
CA LEU A 343 6.19 -21.40 -10.77
C LEU A 343 6.41 -20.19 -11.70
N GLN A 344 6.52 -20.39 -13.01
CA GLN A 344 6.73 -19.30 -13.96
C GLN A 344 5.52 -18.37 -14.03
N THR A 345 4.31 -18.92 -14.00
CA THR A 345 3.07 -18.13 -13.93
C THR A 345 2.99 -17.32 -12.64
N ALA A 346 3.36 -17.91 -11.50
CA ALA A 346 3.38 -17.21 -10.22
C ALA A 346 4.40 -16.06 -10.21
N ILE A 347 5.61 -16.26 -10.78
CA ILE A 347 6.62 -15.21 -10.92
C ILE A 347 6.11 -14.07 -11.82
N ASN A 348 5.49 -14.41 -12.95
CA ASN A 348 4.92 -13.41 -13.86
C ASN A 348 3.79 -12.63 -13.18
N TYR A 349 2.88 -13.31 -12.49
CA TYR A 349 1.80 -12.66 -11.76
C TYR A 349 2.33 -11.77 -10.64
N PHE A 350 3.31 -12.23 -9.85
CA PHE A 350 3.96 -11.42 -8.83
C PHE A 350 4.60 -10.14 -9.40
N ARG A 351 5.24 -10.24 -10.58
CA ARG A 351 5.81 -9.07 -11.27
C ARG A 351 4.73 -8.07 -11.67
N GLU A 352 3.64 -8.54 -12.28
CA GLU A 352 2.53 -7.68 -12.68
C GLU A 352 1.86 -7.02 -11.47
N VAL A 353 1.62 -7.81 -10.42
CA VAL A 353 1.06 -7.35 -9.14
C VAL A 353 1.96 -6.27 -8.53
N THR A 354 3.27 -6.49 -8.42
CA THR A 354 4.17 -5.48 -7.83
C THR A 354 4.28 -4.18 -8.63
N GLN A 355 3.99 -4.21 -9.93
CA GLN A 355 3.93 -3.03 -10.81
C GLN A 355 2.54 -2.39 -10.87
N TRP A 356 1.51 -3.08 -10.38
CA TRP A 356 0.14 -2.62 -10.40
C TRP A 356 -0.08 -1.49 -9.40
N LYS A 357 -0.56 -0.34 -9.90
CA LYS A 357 -0.76 0.90 -9.13
C LYS A 357 -2.22 1.38 -9.25
N PRO A 358 -3.19 0.65 -8.70
CA PRO A 358 -4.58 1.05 -8.74
C PRO A 358 -4.84 2.23 -7.79
N ARG A 359 -6.03 2.83 -7.90
CA ARG A 359 -6.53 3.74 -6.85
C ARG A 359 -6.78 2.94 -5.57
N GLY A 360 -6.43 3.48 -4.42
CA GLY A 360 -6.55 2.80 -3.14
C GLY A 360 -5.67 3.45 -2.09
N LYS A 361 -5.74 2.95 -0.85
CA LYS A 361 -4.86 3.37 0.24
C LYS A 361 -4.24 2.18 0.93
N GLY A 362 -3.06 2.38 1.51
CA GLY A 362 -2.38 1.39 2.34
C GLY A 362 -1.70 0.27 1.53
N PRO A 363 -1.10 -0.72 2.22
CA PRO A 363 -0.45 -1.83 1.56
C PRO A 363 -1.45 -2.78 0.89
N ALA A 364 -0.99 -3.42 -0.18
CA ALA A 364 -1.55 -4.68 -0.64
C ALA A 364 -0.69 -5.85 -0.20
N PHE A 365 -1.32 -7.00 0.04
CA PHE A 365 -0.66 -8.16 0.60
C PHE A 365 -0.64 -9.32 -0.39
N TRP A 366 0.59 -9.80 -0.67
CA TRP A 366 0.79 -11.05 -1.37
C TRP A 366 0.56 -12.24 -0.43
N PHE A 367 -0.22 -13.20 -0.88
CA PHE A 367 -0.40 -14.49 -0.24
C PHE A 367 0.50 -15.53 -0.91
N ALA A 368 1.54 -16.05 -0.24
CA ALA A 368 2.01 -15.73 1.12
C ALA A 368 3.55 -15.71 1.18
N PHE A 369 4.15 -15.46 2.34
CA PHE A 369 5.62 -15.46 2.44
C PHE A 369 6.19 -16.87 2.34
N HIS A 370 5.75 -17.79 3.20
CA HIS A 370 6.19 -19.20 3.19
C HIS A 370 5.15 -20.12 2.56
N ASP A 371 5.63 -21.20 1.94
CA ASP A 371 4.81 -22.37 1.65
C ASP A 371 4.33 -23.03 2.94
N ARG A 372 3.22 -23.76 2.84
CA ARG A 372 2.78 -24.60 3.95
C ARG A 372 3.61 -25.87 3.98
N ARG A 373 3.67 -26.53 5.14
CA ARG A 373 4.38 -27.80 5.27
C ARG A 373 3.74 -28.88 4.39
N ALA A 374 4.55 -29.79 3.86
CA ALA A 374 4.07 -30.90 3.05
C ALA A 374 3.07 -31.80 3.81
N ASP A 375 3.23 -31.92 5.12
CA ASP A 375 2.36 -32.70 6.00
C ASP A 375 1.12 -31.94 6.49
N ASP A 376 0.86 -30.74 5.98
CA ASP A 376 -0.35 -29.99 6.31
C ASP A 376 -1.58 -30.51 5.57
N ASN A 377 -2.40 -31.29 6.28
CA ASN A 377 -3.63 -31.87 5.72
C ASN A 377 -4.88 -31.04 6.05
N SER A 378 -4.71 -29.80 6.55
CA SER A 378 -5.84 -28.92 6.90
C SER A 378 -6.43 -28.16 5.70
N VAL A 379 -5.78 -28.23 4.54
CA VAL A 379 -6.15 -27.50 3.33
C VAL A 379 -6.77 -28.42 2.25
N PRO A 380 -7.76 -27.94 1.48
CA PRO A 380 -8.56 -28.79 0.59
C PRO A 380 -7.87 -29.21 -0.71
N GLY A 381 -6.74 -28.59 -1.09
CA GLY A 381 -6.04 -28.87 -2.34
C GLY A 381 -4.53 -28.75 -2.20
N GLU A 382 -3.78 -29.54 -2.96
CA GLU A 382 -2.31 -29.52 -2.94
C GLU A 382 -1.73 -28.15 -3.33
N TYR A 383 -2.40 -27.40 -4.20
CA TYR A 383 -1.98 -26.04 -4.56
C TYR A 383 -1.94 -25.08 -3.37
N GLU A 384 -2.73 -25.32 -2.32
CA GLU A 384 -2.76 -24.49 -1.11
C GLU A 384 -1.44 -24.54 -0.33
N LYS A 385 -0.64 -25.60 -0.53
CA LYS A 385 0.67 -25.73 0.10
C LYS A 385 1.75 -24.90 -0.59
N HIS A 386 1.47 -24.33 -1.77
CA HIS A 386 2.49 -23.80 -2.68
C HIS A 386 2.36 -22.30 -3.02
N PHE A 387 1.64 -21.51 -2.21
CA PHE A 387 1.48 -20.05 -2.40
C PHE A 387 2.66 -19.20 -1.93
N GLY A 388 3.60 -19.77 -1.19
CA GLY A 388 4.75 -19.08 -0.64
C GLY A 388 5.66 -18.46 -1.69
N LEU A 389 6.26 -17.33 -1.36
CA LEU A 389 7.41 -16.77 -2.06
C LEU A 389 8.68 -17.62 -1.80
N VAL A 390 8.78 -18.20 -0.60
CA VAL A 390 9.83 -19.16 -0.21
C VAL A 390 9.21 -20.51 0.14
N ASN A 391 10.03 -21.56 0.19
CA ASN A 391 9.61 -22.88 0.67
C ASN A 391 9.25 -22.81 2.18
N SER A 392 8.62 -23.86 2.71
CA SER A 392 8.16 -23.88 4.11
C SER A 392 9.29 -23.78 5.13
N ASP A 393 10.53 -24.12 4.75
CA ASP A 393 11.74 -24.00 5.56
C ASP A 393 12.45 -22.63 5.39
N GLY A 394 11.88 -21.73 4.59
CA GLY A 394 12.44 -20.41 4.28
C GLY A 394 13.47 -20.42 3.14
N SER A 395 13.79 -21.56 2.53
CA SER A 395 14.70 -21.58 1.37
C SER A 395 14.04 -20.96 0.12
N ILE A 396 14.84 -20.28 -0.71
CA ILE A 396 14.34 -19.67 -1.95
C ILE A 396 13.85 -20.73 -2.92
N LYS A 397 12.76 -20.44 -3.64
CA LYS A 397 12.20 -21.36 -4.65
C LYS A 397 13.03 -21.37 -5.94
N THR A 398 13.50 -20.20 -6.34
CA THR A 398 14.40 -20.01 -7.48
C THR A 398 15.15 -18.69 -7.34
N ASN A 399 16.24 -18.54 -8.07
CA ASN A 399 17.04 -17.32 -8.04
C ASN A 399 16.20 -16.10 -8.45
N GLY A 400 16.21 -15.05 -7.62
CA GLY A 400 15.47 -13.82 -7.87
C GLY A 400 13.98 -13.86 -7.53
N PHE A 401 13.49 -14.91 -6.85
CA PHE A 401 12.12 -15.00 -6.36
C PHE A 401 12.08 -15.45 -4.88
N PRO A 402 11.63 -14.59 -3.94
CA PRO A 402 11.17 -13.21 -4.18
C PRO A 402 12.32 -12.27 -4.57
N PRO A 403 12.05 -11.22 -5.37
CA PRO A 403 13.05 -10.19 -5.63
C PRO A 403 13.34 -9.40 -4.34
N LEU A 404 14.60 -9.04 -4.11
CA LEU A 404 14.95 -8.08 -3.07
C LEU A 404 14.36 -6.71 -3.44
N LEU A 405 13.62 -6.09 -2.52
CA LEU A 405 13.23 -4.70 -2.66
C LEU A 405 14.45 -3.85 -2.32
N ASN A 406 15.13 -3.32 -3.35
CA ASN A 406 16.21 -2.35 -3.18
C ASN A 406 15.68 -0.98 -2.77
#